data_AF-A0A1B1UHK9-F1
#
_entry.id   AF-A0A1B1UHK9-F1
#
_cell.length_a   1.000
_cell.length_b   1.000
_cell.length_c   1.000
_cell.angle_alpha   90.00
_cell.angle_beta   90.00
_cell.angle_gamma   90.00
#
_symmetry.space_group_name_H-M   'P 1'
#
loop_
_entity.id
_entity.type
_entity.pdbx_description
1 polymer ?
#
loop_
_entity_poly.entity_id
_entity_poly.type
_entity_poly.pdbx_seq_one_letter_code
_entity_poly.pdbx_strand_id
1 'polypeptide(L)'
;MNMFVGSAAVAGASIFPETTPAAPSNATDQASQDAELVQAARGVRAADQAISDLHDKFGDDADSRADYHARERERDDYIATLVVVPALGADGMQAKAAVLRLRTLIEDHDRHREVAVSLADDIAERGSPALRPVAARLPDPVYAAIEAHEKAYVEVRAACAESDRLQDLADKIAGKRMVVIPDLRAGADIDDDFFKLPVAYEQDGIEFVEAWTSRHVEVYLPGDENRELREGFCQKLDEIEKARDAVYGDLDAVVNGPASAEADAVDNLIETVPTTMAGLLSFLIHLAKARRRDPELLCEQHLEPLIDGLGKAAATLS
;
A
#
# COMPACT_ATOMS: atom_id res chain seq x y z
N MET A 1 71.14 49.61 69.57
CA MET A 1 72.06 49.06 68.56
C MET A 1 71.46 47.76 68.07
N ASN A 2 71.57 47.52 66.76
CA ASN A 2 70.92 46.49 65.92
C ASN A 2 69.50 46.78 65.44
N MET A 3 69.50 47.48 64.30
CA MET A 3 68.52 47.42 63.22
C MET A 3 68.21 45.97 62.81
N PHE A 4 66.96 45.69 62.42
CA PHE A 4 66.70 44.82 61.28
C PHE A 4 65.40 45.25 60.58
N VAL A 5 65.56 45.62 59.31
CA VAL A 5 64.54 45.91 58.32
C VAL A 5 64.13 44.58 57.69
N GLY A 6 62.83 44.35 57.52
CA GLY A 6 62.31 43.14 56.86
C GLY A 6 60.97 43.40 56.20
N SER A 7 61.02 43.77 54.92
CA SER A 7 59.89 43.74 53.98
C SER A 7 59.34 42.32 53.83
N ALA A 8 58.00 42.19 53.80
CA ALA A 8 57.34 41.00 53.28
C ALA A 8 56.08 41.40 52.49
N ALA A 9 55.90 40.70 51.37
CA ALA A 9 55.05 41.03 50.25
C ALA A 9 53.54 40.93 50.52
N VAL A 10 52.78 41.83 49.89
CA VAL A 10 51.33 41.72 49.71
C VAL A 10 51.09 40.74 48.55
N ALA A 11 50.66 39.52 48.86
CA ALA A 11 50.16 38.58 47.87
C ALA A 11 48.66 38.81 47.67
N GLY A 12 48.29 39.43 46.55
CA GLY A 12 46.91 39.48 46.08
C GLY A 12 46.52 38.13 45.50
N ALA A 13 45.63 37.40 46.18
CA ALA A 13 44.97 36.24 45.62
C ALA A 13 43.79 36.69 44.74
N SER A 14 43.98 36.65 43.42
CA SER A 14 42.89 36.77 42.45
C SER A 14 41.99 35.54 42.56
N ILE A 15 40.76 35.74 43.04
CA ILE A 15 39.69 34.76 42.99
C ILE A 15 39.14 34.80 41.56
N PHE A 16 39.60 33.88 40.71
CA PHE A 16 38.92 33.60 39.43
C PHE A 16 37.73 32.68 39.71
N PRO A 17 36.51 33.01 39.28
CA PRO A 17 35.42 32.04 39.28
C PRO A 17 35.74 30.95 38.26
N GLU A 18 35.89 29.73 38.75
CA GLU A 18 36.00 28.52 37.95
C GLU A 18 34.62 28.23 37.35
N THR A 19 34.37 28.76 36.15
CA THR A 19 33.16 28.47 35.38
C THR A 19 33.21 27.02 34.91
N THR A 20 32.63 26.11 35.69
CA THR A 20 32.41 24.73 35.27
C THR A 20 31.52 24.75 34.03
N PRO A 21 31.92 24.13 32.90
CA PRO A 21 31.04 24.03 31.74
C PRO A 21 29.82 23.19 32.13
N ALA A 22 28.64 23.80 32.07
CA ALA A 22 27.38 23.09 32.24
C ALA A 22 27.31 21.95 31.21
N ALA A 23 27.11 20.72 31.68
CA ALA A 23 26.86 19.57 30.83
C ALA A 23 25.62 19.86 29.93
N PRO A 24 25.61 19.37 28.68
CA PRO A 24 24.54 19.68 27.73
C PRO A 24 23.19 19.14 28.25
N SER A 25 22.25 20.03 28.54
CA SER A 25 20.89 19.70 29.02
C SER A 25 20.14 18.75 28.07
N ASN A 26 20.45 18.80 26.78
CA ASN A 26 19.70 18.10 25.73
C ASN A 26 19.78 16.56 25.81
N ALA A 27 20.83 15.98 26.38
CA ALA A 27 20.97 14.52 26.45
C ALA A 27 19.99 13.88 27.44
N THR A 28 19.61 14.61 28.50
CA THR A 28 18.68 14.11 29.52
C THR A 28 17.24 14.16 29.01
N ASP A 29 16.89 15.22 28.27
CA ASP A 29 15.57 15.39 27.68
C ASP A 29 15.32 14.34 26.58
N GLN A 30 16.33 14.05 25.76
CA GLN A 30 16.27 12.98 24.77
C GLN A 30 15.99 11.60 25.39
N ALA A 31 16.78 11.20 26.39
CA ALA A 31 16.62 9.90 27.02
C ALA A 31 15.24 9.77 27.69
N SER A 32 14.70 10.88 28.23
CA SER A 32 13.36 10.90 28.81
C SER A 32 12.26 10.69 27.77
N GLN A 33 12.34 11.36 26.61
CA GLN A 33 11.35 11.21 25.54
C GLN A 33 11.37 9.82 24.90
N ASP A 34 12.56 9.28 24.63
CA ASP A 34 12.68 7.92 24.09
C ASP A 34 12.17 6.88 25.10
N ALA A 35 12.41 7.08 26.41
CA ALA A 35 11.87 6.21 27.45
C ALA A 35 10.33 6.23 27.50
N GLU A 36 9.71 7.40 27.29
CA GLU A 36 8.26 7.55 27.18
C GLU A 36 7.70 6.77 25.98
N LEU A 37 8.33 6.87 24.81
CA LEU A 37 7.96 6.10 23.62
C LEU A 37 8.08 4.58 23.84
N VAL A 38 9.16 4.14 24.49
CA VAL A 38 9.35 2.72 24.84
C VAL A 38 8.27 2.25 25.82
N GLN A 39 7.89 3.08 26.79
CA GLN A 39 6.81 2.77 27.73
C GLN A 39 5.47 2.70 27.01
N ALA A 40 5.14 3.65 26.13
CA ALA A 40 3.92 3.66 25.35
C ALA A 40 3.81 2.42 24.46
N ALA A 41 4.89 2.03 23.77
CA ALA A 41 4.92 0.82 22.95
C ALA A 41 4.65 -0.48 23.76
N ARG A 42 5.16 -0.56 25.00
CA ARG A 42 4.82 -1.66 25.92
C ARG A 42 3.37 -1.58 26.38
N GLY A 43 2.85 -0.37 26.60
CA GLY A 43 1.47 -0.08 26.96
C GLY A 43 0.48 -0.60 25.92
N VAL A 44 0.70 -0.30 24.63
CA VAL A 44 -0.12 -0.82 23.51
C VAL A 44 -0.22 -2.34 23.56
N ARG A 45 0.93 -3.04 23.68
CA ARG A 45 0.96 -4.50 23.74
C ARG A 45 0.23 -5.06 24.95
N ALA A 46 0.38 -4.43 26.12
CA ALA A 46 -0.29 -4.87 27.34
C ALA A 46 -1.81 -4.66 27.25
N ALA A 47 -2.26 -3.56 26.65
CA ALA A 47 -3.67 -3.28 26.43
C ALA A 47 -4.27 -4.28 25.42
N ASP A 48 -3.60 -4.54 24.29
CA ASP A 48 -4.04 -5.52 23.29
C ASP A 48 -4.14 -6.93 23.88
N GLN A 49 -3.15 -7.35 24.69
CA GLN A 49 -3.23 -8.63 25.39
C GLN A 49 -4.42 -8.68 26.35
N ALA A 50 -4.65 -7.62 27.13
CA ALA A 50 -5.78 -7.56 28.07
C ALA A 50 -7.14 -7.58 27.33
N ILE A 51 -7.24 -6.95 26.16
CA ILE A 51 -8.42 -7.01 25.29
C ILE A 51 -8.65 -8.43 24.78
N SER A 52 -7.59 -9.10 24.31
CA SER A 52 -7.66 -10.50 23.89
C SER A 52 -8.12 -11.42 25.04
N ASP A 53 -7.55 -11.24 26.24
CA ASP A 53 -7.93 -12.03 27.41
C ASP A 53 -9.42 -11.84 27.79
N LEU A 54 -9.97 -10.64 27.56
CA LEU A 54 -11.41 -10.38 27.76
C LEU A 54 -12.27 -11.10 26.71
N HIS A 55 -11.87 -11.12 25.45
CA HIS A 55 -12.54 -11.91 24.41
C HIS A 55 -12.47 -13.41 24.68
N ASP A 56 -11.31 -13.93 25.10
CA ASP A 56 -11.17 -15.35 25.43
C ASP A 56 -12.09 -15.75 26.59
N LYS A 57 -12.29 -14.85 27.56
CA LYS A 57 -13.09 -15.12 28.75
C LYS A 57 -14.59 -14.92 28.56
N PHE A 58 -14.98 -13.92 27.77
CA PHE A 58 -16.38 -13.48 27.66
C PHE A 58 -16.96 -13.62 26.25
N GLY A 59 -16.17 -14.04 25.26
CA GLY A 59 -16.60 -14.21 23.88
C GLY A 59 -17.06 -12.91 23.24
N ASP A 60 -18.21 -12.98 22.56
CA ASP A 60 -18.82 -11.84 21.87
C ASP A 60 -19.31 -10.77 22.85
N ASP A 61 -19.65 -11.13 24.09
CA ASP A 61 -20.12 -10.15 25.08
C ASP A 61 -19.00 -9.22 25.59
N ALA A 62 -17.73 -9.51 25.27
CA ALA A 62 -16.58 -8.76 25.78
C ALA A 62 -16.62 -7.28 25.39
N ASP A 63 -17.02 -6.97 24.16
CA ASP A 63 -16.99 -5.63 23.57
C ASP A 63 -17.97 -4.64 24.24
N SER A 64 -19.06 -5.14 24.81
CA SER A 64 -20.08 -4.35 25.50
C SER A 64 -19.66 -3.93 26.92
N ARG A 65 -18.53 -4.45 27.43
CA ARG A 65 -18.14 -4.30 28.82
C ARG A 65 -17.37 -3.01 29.08
N ALA A 66 -17.56 -2.46 30.27
CA ALA A 66 -16.85 -1.25 30.69
C ALA A 66 -15.33 -1.44 30.84
N ASP A 67 -14.88 -2.63 31.25
CA ASP A 67 -13.46 -2.97 31.39
C ASP A 67 -12.77 -3.11 30.02
N TYR A 68 -13.48 -3.65 29.01
CA TYR A 68 -13.02 -3.67 27.62
C TYR A 68 -12.78 -2.25 27.08
N HIS A 69 -13.78 -1.38 27.12
CA HIS A 69 -13.64 -0.01 26.65
C HIS A 69 -12.59 0.80 27.43
N ALA A 70 -12.34 0.47 28.69
CA ALA A 70 -11.24 1.08 29.44
C ALA A 70 -9.87 0.70 28.87
N ARG A 71 -9.67 -0.57 28.48
CA ARG A 71 -8.44 -1.02 27.83
C ARG A 71 -8.27 -0.45 26.43
N GLU A 72 -9.35 -0.30 25.68
CA GLU A 72 -9.29 0.40 24.39
C GLU A 72 -8.86 1.85 24.55
N ARG A 73 -9.44 2.60 25.50
CA ARG A 73 -8.99 3.96 25.77
C ARG A 73 -7.53 4.03 26.19
N GLU A 74 -7.06 3.13 27.06
CA GLU A 74 -5.64 3.05 27.43
C GLU A 74 -4.74 2.80 26.21
N ARG A 75 -5.14 1.86 25.33
CA ARG A 75 -4.43 1.60 24.07
C ARG A 75 -4.35 2.86 23.21
N ASP A 76 -5.48 3.56 23.08
CA ASP A 76 -5.60 4.76 22.25
C ASP A 76 -4.72 5.90 22.78
N ASP A 77 -4.65 6.08 24.10
CA ASP A 77 -3.77 7.04 24.75
C ASP A 77 -2.29 6.73 24.47
N TYR A 78 -1.88 5.45 24.54
CA TYR A 78 -0.51 5.06 24.19
C TYR A 78 -0.19 5.26 22.71
N ILE A 79 -1.15 4.98 21.82
CA ILE A 79 -0.98 5.27 20.39
C ILE A 79 -0.82 6.78 20.16
N ALA A 80 -1.64 7.60 20.81
CA ALA A 80 -1.54 9.06 20.72
C ALA A 80 -0.15 9.56 21.16
N THR A 81 0.43 8.99 22.23
CA THR A 81 1.82 9.28 22.62
C THR A 81 2.82 8.93 21.52
N LEU A 82 2.69 7.74 20.89
CA LEU A 82 3.58 7.31 19.81
C LEU A 82 3.44 8.17 18.54
N VAL A 83 2.29 8.81 18.32
CA VAL A 83 2.06 9.72 17.20
C VAL A 83 2.66 11.10 17.48
N VAL A 84 2.47 11.64 18.68
CA VAL A 84 2.79 13.05 19.00
C VAL A 84 4.22 13.25 19.50
N VAL A 85 4.78 12.29 20.25
CA VAL A 85 6.12 12.45 20.84
C VAL A 85 7.20 12.10 19.81
N PRO A 86 8.13 13.01 19.49
CA PRO A 86 9.22 12.73 18.55
C PRO A 86 10.20 11.69 19.09
N ALA A 87 10.69 10.81 18.23
CA ALA A 87 11.77 9.88 18.56
C ALA A 87 13.13 10.52 18.32
N LEU A 88 13.76 11.00 19.40
CA LEU A 88 15.07 11.64 19.32
C LEU A 88 16.22 10.62 19.23
N GLY A 89 15.97 9.36 19.63
CA GLY A 89 16.93 8.26 19.70
C GLY A 89 16.57 7.03 18.86
N ALA A 90 17.49 6.08 18.82
CA ALA A 90 17.25 4.80 18.15
C ALA A 90 16.17 3.98 18.89
N ASP A 91 16.15 4.06 20.22
CA ASP A 91 15.18 3.35 21.06
C ASP A 91 13.75 3.83 20.81
N GLY A 92 13.53 5.15 20.70
CA GLY A 92 12.23 5.73 20.36
C GLY A 92 11.75 5.31 18.97
N MET A 93 12.63 5.36 17.96
CA MET A 93 12.28 4.93 16.59
C MET A 93 11.97 3.43 16.55
N GLN A 94 12.75 2.61 17.26
CA GLN A 94 12.50 1.18 17.38
C GLN A 94 11.19 0.91 18.11
N ALA A 95 10.81 1.71 19.11
CA ALA A 95 9.53 1.58 19.81
C ALA A 95 8.35 1.80 18.86
N LYS A 96 8.35 2.89 18.08
CA LYS A 96 7.32 3.16 17.06
C LYS A 96 7.27 2.06 16.00
N ALA A 97 8.42 1.65 15.46
CA ALA A 97 8.52 0.58 14.48
C ALA A 97 8.01 -0.77 15.01
N ALA A 98 8.23 -1.05 16.30
CA ALA A 98 7.81 -2.29 16.93
C ALA A 98 6.29 -2.36 17.15
N VAL A 99 5.62 -1.21 17.23
CA VAL A 99 4.15 -1.08 17.32
C VAL A 99 3.50 -1.23 15.95
N LEU A 100 4.12 -0.70 14.88
CA LEU A 100 3.66 -0.89 13.49
C LEU A 100 3.64 -2.35 13.01
N ARG A 101 4.29 -3.25 13.75
CA ARG A 101 4.33 -4.70 13.50
C ARG A 101 3.22 -5.47 14.23
N LEU A 102 2.44 -4.81 15.09
CA LEU A 102 1.34 -5.46 15.81
C LEU A 102 0.16 -5.67 14.88
N ARG A 103 -0.39 -6.89 14.87
CA ARG A 103 -1.52 -7.27 14.01
C ARG A 103 -2.74 -6.37 14.23
N THR A 104 -3.08 -6.12 15.48
CA THR A 104 -4.18 -5.24 15.91
C THR A 104 -4.06 -3.85 15.30
N LEU A 105 -2.86 -3.26 15.31
CA LEU A 105 -2.63 -1.97 14.68
C LEU A 105 -2.65 -2.06 13.15
N ILE A 106 -2.16 -3.14 12.54
CA ILE A 106 -2.24 -3.35 11.08
C ILE A 106 -3.70 -3.37 10.60
N GLU A 107 -4.60 -3.95 11.40
CA GLU A 107 -6.05 -3.99 11.14
C GLU A 107 -6.71 -2.60 11.34
N ASP A 108 -6.16 -1.74 12.20
CA ASP A 108 -6.55 -0.32 12.37
C ASP A 108 -5.73 0.60 11.44
N HIS A 109 -6.13 0.65 10.17
CA HIS A 109 -5.38 1.32 9.11
C HIS A 109 -5.09 2.81 9.35
N ASP A 110 -6.01 3.54 9.98
CA ASP A 110 -5.84 4.99 10.20
C ASP A 110 -4.76 5.24 11.26
N ARG A 111 -4.80 4.53 12.38
CA ARG A 111 -3.79 4.67 13.44
C ARG A 111 -2.44 4.09 13.03
N HIS A 112 -2.43 3.00 12.25
CA HIS A 112 -1.21 2.49 11.65
C HIS A 112 -0.50 3.56 10.83
N ARG A 113 -1.27 4.26 9.98
CA ARG A 113 -0.76 5.34 9.14
C ARG A 113 -0.23 6.50 9.98
N GLU A 114 -0.93 6.93 11.02
CA GLU A 114 -0.48 8.04 11.88
C GLU A 114 0.87 7.75 12.55
N VAL A 115 1.02 6.56 13.13
CA VAL A 115 2.29 6.14 13.76
C VAL A 115 3.40 6.00 12.70
N ALA A 116 3.07 5.52 11.50
CA ALA A 116 4.03 5.39 10.40
C ALA A 116 4.53 6.74 9.88
N VAL A 117 3.65 7.74 9.76
CA VAL A 117 4.02 9.11 9.39
C VAL A 117 4.90 9.72 10.47
N SER A 118 4.51 9.59 11.75
CA SER A 118 5.30 10.08 12.87
C SER A 118 6.73 9.49 12.89
N LEU A 119 6.88 8.18 12.66
CA LEU A 119 8.19 7.54 12.53
C LEU A 119 8.97 8.03 11.30
N ALA A 120 8.30 8.27 10.17
CA ALA A 120 8.95 8.80 8.97
C ALA A 120 9.51 10.21 9.20
N ASP A 121 8.75 11.07 9.89
CA ASP A 121 9.19 12.41 10.27
C ASP A 121 10.41 12.35 11.20
N ASP A 122 10.39 11.47 12.22
CA ASP A 122 11.55 11.25 13.10
C ASP A 122 12.80 10.83 12.32
N ILE A 123 12.66 9.89 11.37
CA ILE A 123 13.77 9.44 10.52
C ILE A 123 14.28 10.58 9.63
N ALA A 124 13.39 11.41 9.08
CA ALA A 124 13.75 12.53 8.22
C ALA A 124 14.51 13.61 8.98
N GLU A 125 14.05 13.97 10.18
CA GLU A 125 14.72 14.95 11.06
C GLU A 125 16.09 14.43 11.50
N ARG A 126 16.19 13.14 11.84
CA ARG A 126 17.42 12.54 12.38
C ARG A 126 18.41 12.08 11.31
N GLY A 127 17.96 11.90 10.07
CA GLY A 127 18.80 11.67 8.89
C GLY A 127 19.56 12.93 8.44
N SER A 128 19.28 14.08 9.06
CA SER A 128 19.85 15.39 8.69
C SER A 128 21.07 15.92 9.48
N PRO A 129 22.03 15.15 10.05
CA PRO A 129 23.28 15.71 10.56
C PRO A 129 24.40 15.73 9.52
N ALA A 130 24.18 15.19 8.31
CA ALA A 130 25.22 15.10 7.28
C ALA A 130 24.66 15.07 5.85
N LEU A 131 23.83 16.05 5.49
CA LEU A 131 24.05 16.68 4.19
C LEU A 131 25.36 17.48 4.29
N ARG A 132 26.49 16.75 4.38
CA ARG A 132 27.69 17.23 3.69
C ARG A 132 27.21 17.67 2.30
N PRO A 133 27.71 18.76 1.72
CA PRO A 133 27.53 19.00 0.30
C PRO A 133 28.16 17.80 -0.40
N VAL A 134 27.34 16.78 -0.62
CA VAL A 134 27.61 15.65 -1.45
C VAL A 134 27.73 16.30 -2.81
N ALA A 135 28.98 16.53 -3.23
CA ALA A 135 29.31 16.99 -4.56
C ALA A 135 28.43 16.24 -5.55
N ALA A 136 27.45 16.95 -6.13
CA ALA A 136 26.38 16.46 -7.01
C ALA A 136 26.37 14.94 -7.19
N ARG A 137 25.99 14.17 -6.14
CA ARG A 137 25.74 12.74 -6.36
C ARG A 137 24.55 12.68 -7.29
N LEU A 138 24.72 11.95 -8.38
CA LEU A 138 23.62 11.64 -9.28
C LEU A 138 22.43 11.15 -8.43
N PRO A 139 21.20 11.60 -8.72
CA PRO A 139 20.01 11.08 -8.07
C PRO A 139 20.01 9.55 -8.11
N ASP A 140 19.51 8.91 -7.05
CA ASP A 140 19.36 7.46 -7.04
C ASP A 140 18.56 7.02 -8.29
N PRO A 141 19.06 6.07 -9.10
CA PRO A 141 18.39 5.66 -10.34
C PRO A 141 16.94 5.23 -10.12
N VAL A 142 16.61 4.74 -8.91
CA VAL A 142 15.24 4.31 -8.59
C VAL A 142 14.22 5.44 -8.66
N TYR A 143 14.62 6.70 -8.44
CA TYR A 143 13.68 7.82 -8.56
C TYR A 143 13.19 8.00 -10.00
N ALA A 144 14.09 7.87 -10.98
CA ALA A 144 13.72 7.94 -12.38
C ALA A 144 12.83 6.76 -12.80
N ALA A 145 13.09 5.57 -12.26
CA ALA A 145 12.25 4.39 -12.51
C ALA A 145 10.84 4.54 -11.89
N ILE A 146 10.75 5.07 -10.67
CA ILE A 146 9.46 5.39 -10.01
C ILE A 146 8.67 6.40 -10.84
N GLU A 147 9.31 7.49 -11.28
CA GLU A 147 8.67 8.52 -12.11
C GLU A 147 8.18 7.96 -13.45
N ALA A 148 8.99 7.13 -14.11
CA ALA A 148 8.61 6.47 -15.36
C ALA A 148 7.38 5.57 -15.18
N HIS A 149 7.36 4.76 -14.12
CA HIS A 149 6.21 3.93 -13.78
C HIS A 149 4.96 4.77 -13.44
N GLU A 150 5.07 5.80 -12.60
CA GLU A 150 3.93 6.66 -12.27
C GLU A 150 3.34 7.35 -13.51
N LYS A 151 4.20 7.78 -14.44
CA LYS A 151 3.76 8.35 -15.72
C LYS A 151 3.03 7.31 -16.57
N ALA A 152 3.62 6.14 -16.78
CA ALA A 152 3.01 5.08 -17.58
C ALA A 152 1.66 4.62 -16.99
N TYR A 153 1.58 4.47 -15.68
CA TYR A 153 0.34 4.16 -14.96
C TYR A 153 -0.77 5.18 -15.25
N VAL A 154 -0.46 6.48 -15.21
CA VAL A 154 -1.44 7.54 -15.52
C VAL A 154 -1.95 7.42 -16.97
N GLU A 155 -1.05 7.11 -17.91
CA GLU A 155 -1.42 6.90 -19.32
C GLU A 155 -2.33 5.68 -19.49
N VAL A 156 -2.05 4.56 -18.81
CA VAL A 156 -2.93 3.37 -18.81
C VAL A 156 -4.29 3.69 -18.22
N ARG A 157 -4.35 4.37 -17.07
CA ARG A 157 -5.63 4.75 -16.47
C ARG A 157 -6.45 5.66 -17.38
N ALA A 158 -5.81 6.57 -18.12
CA ALA A 158 -6.48 7.41 -19.11
C ALA A 158 -7.01 6.56 -20.28
N ALA A 159 -6.24 5.59 -20.76
CA ALA A 159 -6.64 4.68 -21.83
C ALA A 159 -7.80 3.76 -21.41
N CYS A 160 -7.78 3.21 -20.20
CA CYS A 160 -8.90 2.45 -19.64
C CYS A 160 -10.17 3.31 -19.53
N ALA A 161 -10.05 4.55 -19.03
CA ALA A 161 -11.19 5.45 -18.94
C ALA A 161 -11.78 5.81 -20.32
N GLU A 162 -10.94 5.96 -21.34
CA GLU A 162 -11.40 6.15 -22.71
C GLU A 162 -12.05 4.89 -23.29
N SER A 163 -11.50 3.72 -22.99
CA SER A 163 -12.09 2.42 -23.34
C SER A 163 -13.49 2.26 -22.75
N ASP A 164 -13.66 2.55 -21.46
CA ASP A 164 -14.96 2.53 -20.78
C ASP A 164 -15.94 3.51 -21.43
N ARG A 165 -15.50 4.74 -21.71
CA ARG A 165 -16.32 5.76 -22.39
C ARG A 165 -16.79 5.29 -23.77
N LEU A 166 -15.92 4.61 -24.51
CA LEU A 166 -16.19 4.06 -25.83
C LEU A 166 -17.16 2.88 -25.76
N GLN A 167 -17.02 2.00 -24.76
CA GLN A 167 -17.97 0.91 -24.49
C GLN A 167 -19.35 1.45 -24.12
N ASP A 168 -19.44 2.46 -23.25
CA ASP A 168 -20.68 3.13 -22.89
C ASP A 168 -21.38 3.77 -24.10
N LEU A 169 -20.59 4.34 -25.02
CA LEU A 169 -21.11 4.92 -26.25
C LEU A 169 -21.64 3.82 -27.19
N ALA A 170 -20.90 2.71 -27.30
CA ALA A 170 -21.31 1.55 -28.07
C ALA A 170 -22.60 0.93 -27.52
N ASP A 171 -22.75 0.83 -26.19
CA ASP A 171 -23.97 0.40 -25.52
C ASP A 171 -25.17 1.29 -25.87
N LYS A 172 -24.97 2.62 -25.97
CA LYS A 172 -26.03 3.57 -26.32
C LYS A 172 -26.45 3.52 -27.80
N ILE A 173 -25.51 3.24 -28.70
CA ILE A 173 -25.75 3.27 -30.15
C ILE A 173 -26.19 1.90 -30.67
N ALA A 174 -25.45 0.86 -30.31
CA ALA A 174 -25.61 -0.50 -30.83
C ALA A 174 -26.36 -1.43 -29.86
N GLY A 175 -26.55 -1.01 -28.61
CA GLY A 175 -27.02 -1.88 -27.53
C GLY A 175 -25.87 -2.63 -26.85
N LYS A 176 -26.19 -3.32 -25.75
CA LYS A 176 -25.22 -4.12 -24.99
C LYS A 176 -24.68 -5.28 -25.84
N ARG A 177 -23.42 -5.69 -25.61
CA ARG A 177 -22.77 -6.84 -26.27
C ARG A 177 -23.30 -8.19 -25.76
N MET A 178 -24.61 -8.39 -25.83
CA MET A 178 -25.24 -9.64 -25.45
C MET A 178 -26.61 -9.81 -26.10
N VAL A 179 -27.04 -11.06 -26.18
CA VAL A 179 -28.42 -11.44 -26.53
C VAL A 179 -29.01 -12.28 -25.42
N VAL A 180 -30.32 -12.15 -25.20
CA VAL A 180 -31.04 -12.98 -24.24
C VAL A 180 -31.60 -14.20 -24.97
N ILE A 181 -31.21 -15.41 -24.53
CA ILE A 181 -31.57 -16.69 -25.16
C ILE A 181 -32.21 -17.63 -24.14
N PRO A 182 -33.13 -18.51 -24.55
CA PRO A 182 -33.66 -19.54 -23.66
C PRO A 182 -32.57 -20.58 -23.34
N ASP A 183 -32.52 -21.05 -22.11
CA ASP A 183 -31.73 -22.21 -21.71
C ASP A 183 -32.52 -23.49 -22.06
N LEU A 184 -32.08 -24.17 -23.12
CA LEU A 184 -32.68 -25.42 -23.60
C LEU A 184 -31.83 -26.64 -23.26
N ARG A 185 -30.88 -26.53 -22.32
CA ARG A 185 -30.09 -27.66 -21.87
C ARG A 185 -30.97 -28.65 -21.10
N ALA A 186 -30.93 -29.93 -21.47
CA ALA A 186 -31.61 -30.99 -20.72
C ALA A 186 -30.83 -31.28 -19.43
N GLY A 187 -31.48 -31.19 -18.27
CA GLY A 187 -30.89 -31.11 -16.92
C GLY A 187 -30.08 -32.30 -16.38
N ALA A 188 -29.36 -33.06 -17.22
CA ALA A 188 -28.46 -34.12 -16.77
C ALA A 188 -26.98 -33.93 -17.18
N ASP A 189 -26.66 -33.07 -18.16
CA ASP A 189 -25.30 -32.94 -18.72
C ASP A 189 -24.70 -31.53 -18.58
N ILE A 190 -25.20 -30.71 -17.64
CA ILE A 190 -24.61 -29.41 -17.36
C ILE A 190 -23.40 -29.62 -16.46
N ASP A 191 -22.19 -29.56 -17.04
CA ASP A 191 -20.96 -29.38 -16.28
C ASP A 191 -21.04 -28.00 -15.58
N ASP A 192 -21.46 -28.02 -14.31
CA ASP A 192 -22.07 -26.87 -13.60
C ASP A 192 -21.07 -25.73 -13.37
N ASP A 193 -19.76 -25.99 -13.48
CA ASP A 193 -18.72 -25.04 -13.08
C ASP A 193 -18.27 -24.08 -14.21
N PHE A 194 -18.37 -24.45 -15.49
CA PHE A 194 -17.69 -23.68 -16.55
C PHE A 194 -18.59 -22.72 -17.33
N PHE A 195 -19.91 -22.90 -17.31
CA PHE A 195 -20.81 -22.14 -18.20
C PHE A 195 -22.07 -21.58 -17.55
N LYS A 196 -22.19 -21.57 -16.22
CA LYS A 196 -23.40 -21.02 -15.56
C LYS A 196 -23.47 -19.51 -15.73
N LEU A 197 -24.30 -19.06 -16.66
CA LEU A 197 -24.57 -17.65 -16.92
C LEU A 197 -25.67 -17.16 -15.96
N PRO A 198 -25.66 -15.87 -15.60
CA PRO A 198 -26.75 -15.31 -14.82
C PRO A 198 -28.08 -15.42 -15.59
N VAL A 199 -29.12 -15.88 -14.88
CA VAL A 199 -30.49 -15.90 -15.39
C VAL A 199 -31.00 -14.45 -15.45
N ALA A 200 -31.37 -14.01 -16.65
CA ALA A 200 -31.94 -12.69 -16.88
C ALA A 200 -33.41 -12.64 -16.40
N TYR A 201 -34.21 -13.65 -16.77
CA TYR A 201 -35.58 -13.83 -16.33
C TYR A 201 -36.06 -15.27 -16.61
N GLU A 202 -37.23 -15.63 -16.07
CA GLU A 202 -37.91 -16.89 -16.33
C GLU A 202 -39.26 -16.64 -17.01
N GLN A 203 -39.61 -17.43 -18.01
CA GLN A 203 -40.92 -17.39 -18.67
C GLN A 203 -41.39 -18.81 -19.01
N ASP A 204 -42.60 -19.16 -18.56
CA ASP A 204 -43.23 -20.47 -18.82
C ASP A 204 -42.37 -21.68 -18.38
N GLY A 205 -41.60 -21.52 -17.30
CA GLY A 205 -40.68 -22.55 -16.80
C GLY A 205 -39.39 -22.69 -17.59
N ILE A 206 -39.11 -21.77 -18.52
CA ILE A 206 -37.87 -21.69 -19.28
C ILE A 206 -37.07 -20.51 -18.74
N GLU A 207 -35.83 -20.78 -18.32
CA GLU A 207 -34.88 -19.74 -17.94
C GLU A 207 -34.31 -19.07 -19.19
N PHE A 208 -34.14 -17.75 -19.14
CA PHE A 208 -33.49 -16.98 -20.19
C PHE A 208 -32.18 -16.42 -19.64
N VAL A 209 -31.08 -16.61 -20.37
CA VAL A 209 -29.73 -16.22 -19.95
C VAL A 209 -29.13 -15.17 -20.86
N GLU A 210 -28.20 -14.38 -20.32
CA GLU A 210 -27.44 -13.37 -21.06
C GLU A 210 -26.25 -14.01 -21.79
N ALA A 211 -26.36 -14.21 -23.10
CA ALA A 211 -25.30 -14.78 -23.93
C ALA A 211 -24.42 -13.68 -24.56
N TRP A 212 -23.15 -13.66 -24.16
CA TRP A 212 -22.13 -12.69 -24.59
C TRP A 212 -21.31 -13.13 -25.82
N THR A 213 -21.33 -14.42 -26.17
CA THR A 213 -20.52 -14.99 -27.25
C THR A 213 -21.31 -16.05 -28.01
N SER A 214 -20.92 -16.34 -29.25
CA SER A 214 -21.50 -17.45 -30.04
C SER A 214 -21.34 -18.80 -29.33
N ARG A 215 -20.24 -19.00 -28.59
CA ARG A 215 -20.03 -20.19 -27.76
C ARG A 215 -21.09 -20.33 -26.67
N HIS A 216 -21.53 -19.24 -26.05
CA HIS A 216 -22.66 -19.29 -25.12
C HIS A 216 -23.95 -19.72 -25.83
N VAL A 217 -24.22 -19.20 -27.03
CA VAL A 217 -25.39 -19.60 -27.83
C VAL A 217 -25.37 -21.10 -28.14
N GLU A 218 -24.22 -21.65 -28.52
CA GLU A 218 -24.06 -23.07 -28.81
C GLU A 218 -24.30 -23.97 -27.60
N VAL A 219 -23.80 -23.57 -26.43
CA VAL A 219 -23.95 -24.33 -25.17
C VAL A 219 -25.40 -24.34 -24.70
N TYR A 220 -26.09 -23.21 -24.78
CA TYR A 220 -27.44 -23.05 -24.21
C TYR A 220 -28.57 -23.47 -25.15
N LEU A 221 -28.28 -23.61 -26.45
CA LEU A 221 -29.21 -24.11 -27.45
C LEU A 221 -28.63 -25.35 -28.12
N PRO A 222 -28.48 -26.50 -27.43
CA PRO A 222 -27.90 -27.70 -28.01
C PRO A 222 -28.83 -28.36 -29.06
N GLY A 223 -28.34 -29.36 -29.80
CA GLY A 223 -29.17 -30.21 -30.69
C GLY A 223 -29.47 -29.63 -32.08
N ASP A 224 -29.68 -30.48 -33.08
CA ASP A 224 -29.92 -30.02 -34.47
C ASP A 224 -31.28 -29.32 -34.63
N GLU A 225 -32.24 -29.64 -33.77
CA GLU A 225 -33.57 -29.02 -33.71
C GLU A 225 -33.52 -27.51 -33.41
N ASN A 226 -32.48 -27.03 -32.73
CA ASN A 226 -32.29 -25.62 -32.38
C ASN A 226 -31.37 -24.87 -33.35
N ARG A 227 -30.99 -25.48 -34.47
CA ARG A 227 -30.01 -24.92 -35.40
C ARG A 227 -30.40 -23.54 -35.94
N GLU A 228 -31.63 -23.39 -36.44
CA GLU A 228 -32.09 -22.10 -36.99
C GLU A 228 -32.09 -21.00 -35.90
N LEU A 229 -32.48 -21.36 -34.68
CA LEU A 229 -32.48 -20.44 -33.54
C LEU A 229 -31.05 -20.02 -33.16
N ARG A 230 -30.11 -20.96 -33.10
CA ARG A 230 -28.67 -20.68 -32.91
C ARG A 230 -28.14 -19.74 -33.98
N GLU A 231 -28.38 -20.06 -35.25
CA GLU A 231 -27.91 -19.25 -36.38
C GLU A 231 -28.45 -17.81 -36.28
N GLY A 232 -29.73 -17.64 -35.93
CA GLY A 232 -30.33 -16.32 -35.72
C GLY A 232 -29.70 -15.52 -34.57
N PHE A 233 -29.42 -16.17 -33.42
CA PHE A 233 -28.79 -15.49 -32.29
C PHE A 233 -27.32 -15.17 -32.53
N CYS A 234 -26.56 -16.07 -33.16
CA CYS A 234 -25.18 -15.81 -33.57
C CYS A 234 -25.12 -14.64 -34.58
N GLN A 235 -26.01 -14.62 -35.58
CA GLN A 235 -26.09 -13.50 -36.51
C GLN A 235 -26.37 -12.18 -35.77
N LYS A 236 -27.29 -12.18 -34.80
CA LYS A 236 -27.59 -10.98 -34.02
C LYS A 236 -26.40 -10.52 -33.18
N LEU A 237 -25.63 -11.45 -32.60
CA LEU A 237 -24.39 -11.12 -31.90
C LEU A 237 -23.36 -10.49 -32.84
N ASP A 238 -23.16 -11.06 -34.04
CA ASP A 238 -22.27 -10.50 -35.06
C ASP A 238 -22.70 -9.10 -35.51
N GLU A 239 -24.01 -8.85 -35.64
CA GLU A 239 -24.56 -7.54 -35.98
C GLU A 239 -24.30 -6.51 -34.87
N ILE A 240 -24.51 -6.90 -33.61
CA ILE A 240 -24.17 -6.05 -32.44
C ILE A 240 -22.67 -5.77 -32.42
N GLU A 241 -21.83 -6.80 -32.55
CA GLU A 241 -20.37 -6.66 -32.53
C GLU A 241 -19.88 -5.72 -33.64
N LYS A 242 -20.34 -5.91 -34.89
CA LYS A 242 -20.02 -4.99 -36.00
C LYS A 242 -20.47 -3.56 -35.73
N ALA A 243 -21.65 -3.37 -35.15
CA ALA A 243 -22.17 -2.05 -34.82
C ALA A 243 -21.35 -1.39 -33.69
N ARG A 244 -20.86 -2.18 -32.72
CA ARG A 244 -19.98 -1.71 -31.64
C ARG A 244 -18.58 -1.39 -32.14
N ASP A 245 -17.99 -2.24 -32.96
CA ASP A 245 -16.68 -2.01 -33.59
C ASP A 245 -16.69 -0.76 -34.47
N ALA A 246 -17.83 -0.44 -35.09
CA ALA A 246 -17.99 0.83 -35.82
C ALA A 246 -17.95 2.09 -34.92
N VAL A 247 -18.18 1.94 -33.61
CA VAL A 247 -18.15 3.04 -32.63
C VAL A 247 -16.74 3.26 -32.10
N TYR A 248 -16.07 2.20 -31.64
CA TYR A 248 -14.79 2.32 -30.95
C TYR A 248 -13.58 1.90 -31.79
N GLY A 249 -13.79 1.25 -32.93
CA GLY A 249 -12.71 0.74 -33.77
C GLY A 249 -11.96 -0.41 -33.10
N ASP A 250 -10.64 -0.32 -33.08
CA ASP A 250 -9.77 -1.29 -32.40
C ASP A 250 -9.55 -0.83 -30.94
N LEU A 251 -10.38 -1.34 -30.03
CA LEU A 251 -10.30 -1.01 -28.60
C LEU A 251 -8.98 -1.52 -27.98
N ASP A 252 -8.48 -2.64 -28.48
CA ASP A 252 -7.21 -3.22 -28.04
C ASP A 252 -6.06 -2.27 -28.38
N ALA A 253 -6.09 -1.61 -29.54
CA ALA A 253 -5.11 -0.58 -29.89
C ALA A 253 -5.13 0.65 -28.95
N VAL A 254 -6.27 0.95 -28.30
CA VAL A 254 -6.37 2.05 -27.32
C VAL A 254 -5.63 1.71 -26.04
N VAL A 255 -5.75 0.47 -25.55
CA VAL A 255 -5.26 0.07 -24.22
C VAL A 255 -3.90 -0.63 -24.28
N ASN A 256 -3.63 -1.46 -25.29
CA ASN A 256 -2.44 -2.31 -25.34
C ASN A 256 -1.14 -1.52 -25.39
N GLY A 257 -1.10 -0.39 -26.10
CA GLY A 257 0.09 0.46 -26.18
C GLY A 257 0.49 1.00 -24.80
N PRO A 258 -0.40 1.76 -24.13
CA PRO A 258 -0.17 2.20 -22.76
C PRO A 258 0.11 1.05 -21.79
N ALA A 259 -0.66 -0.06 -21.85
CA ALA A 259 -0.50 -1.18 -20.93
C ALA A 259 0.87 -1.87 -21.07
N SER A 260 1.34 -2.04 -22.31
CA SER A 260 2.70 -2.54 -22.57
C SER A 260 3.76 -1.58 -22.04
N ALA A 261 3.57 -0.26 -22.20
CA ALA A 261 4.52 0.73 -21.69
C ALA A 261 4.56 0.76 -20.14
N GLU A 262 3.44 0.53 -19.47
CA GLU A 262 3.42 0.33 -18.02
C GLU A 262 4.12 -0.95 -17.62
N ALA A 263 3.85 -2.07 -18.29
CA ALA A 263 4.52 -3.34 -18.03
C ALA A 263 6.06 -3.21 -18.16
N ASP A 264 6.54 -2.59 -19.25
CA ASP A 264 7.97 -2.30 -19.44
C ASP A 264 8.53 -1.39 -18.32
N ALA A 265 7.73 -0.44 -17.83
CA ALA A 265 8.14 0.44 -16.73
C ALA A 265 8.18 -0.29 -15.38
N VAL A 266 7.28 -1.26 -15.15
CA VAL A 266 7.31 -2.16 -13.97
C VAL A 266 8.55 -3.04 -14.01
N ASP A 267 8.86 -3.65 -15.15
CA ASP A 267 10.05 -4.48 -15.31
C ASP A 267 11.33 -3.68 -15.03
N ASN A 268 11.47 -2.50 -15.64
CA ASN A 268 12.59 -1.60 -15.40
C ASN A 268 12.66 -1.15 -13.92
N LEU A 269 11.51 -0.90 -13.29
CA LEU A 269 11.42 -0.55 -11.87
C LEU A 269 11.92 -1.69 -10.97
N ILE A 270 11.57 -2.94 -11.27
CA ILE A 270 12.01 -4.14 -10.53
C ILE A 270 13.52 -4.38 -10.71
N GLU A 271 14.03 -4.19 -11.93
CA GLU A 271 15.45 -4.35 -12.25
C GLU A 271 16.34 -3.23 -11.67
N THR A 272 15.73 -2.07 -11.35
CA THR A 272 16.47 -0.93 -10.80
C THR A 272 16.81 -1.13 -9.33
N VAL A 273 18.09 -1.42 -9.05
CA VAL A 273 18.61 -1.55 -7.68
C VAL A 273 18.82 -0.16 -7.05
N PRO A 274 18.15 0.16 -5.93
CA PRO A 274 18.41 1.40 -5.20
C PRO A 274 19.86 1.46 -4.68
N THR A 275 20.49 2.62 -4.80
CA THR A 275 21.92 2.82 -4.45
C THR A 275 22.11 3.66 -3.19
N THR A 276 21.02 4.13 -2.59
CA THR A 276 20.99 4.94 -1.37
C THR A 276 19.87 4.45 -0.44
N MET A 277 20.01 4.69 0.87
CA MET A 277 18.96 4.35 1.84
C MET A 277 17.64 5.09 1.54
N ALA A 278 17.73 6.36 1.14
CA ALA A 278 16.56 7.15 0.76
C ALA A 278 15.87 6.57 -0.49
N GLY A 279 16.64 6.14 -1.49
CA GLY A 279 16.12 5.45 -2.67
C GLY A 279 15.44 4.13 -2.32
N LEU A 280 16.06 3.30 -1.47
CA LEU A 280 15.48 2.03 -1.01
C LEU A 280 14.14 2.23 -0.30
N LEU A 281 14.06 3.18 0.62
CA LEU A 281 12.81 3.50 1.32
C LEU A 281 11.74 4.01 0.35
N SER A 282 12.11 4.90 -0.57
CA SER A 282 11.19 5.46 -1.57
C SER A 282 10.65 4.36 -2.49
N PHE A 283 11.50 3.42 -2.89
CA PHE A 283 11.15 2.25 -3.69
C PHE A 283 10.12 1.35 -2.97
N LEU A 284 10.37 0.99 -1.71
CA LEU A 284 9.45 0.17 -0.93
C LEU A 284 8.10 0.85 -0.70
N ILE A 285 8.10 2.15 -0.40
CA ILE A 285 6.87 2.95 -0.26
C ILE A 285 6.10 2.98 -1.57
N HIS A 286 6.79 3.19 -2.70
CA HIS A 286 6.17 3.20 -4.02
C HIS A 286 5.55 1.85 -4.36
N LEU A 287 6.26 0.73 -4.17
CA LEU A 287 5.74 -0.60 -4.41
C LEU A 287 4.51 -0.91 -3.56
N ALA A 288 4.52 -0.53 -2.28
CA ALA A 288 3.36 -0.70 -1.40
C ALA A 288 2.15 0.11 -1.88
N LYS A 289 2.37 1.35 -2.33
CA LYS A 289 1.34 2.23 -2.89
C LYS A 289 0.80 1.69 -4.21
N ALA A 290 1.67 1.20 -5.09
CA ALA A 290 1.31 0.66 -6.39
C ALA A 290 0.49 -0.63 -6.23
N ARG A 291 0.92 -1.57 -5.36
CA ARG A 291 0.19 -2.80 -5.05
C ARG A 291 -1.20 -2.56 -4.43
N ARG A 292 -1.37 -1.49 -3.65
CA ARG A 292 -2.70 -1.11 -3.12
C ARG A 292 -3.66 -0.65 -4.22
N ARG A 293 -3.13 -0.03 -5.28
CA ARG A 293 -3.93 0.44 -6.42
C ARG A 293 -4.24 -0.69 -7.38
N ASP A 294 -3.27 -1.57 -7.58
CA ASP A 294 -3.35 -2.72 -8.46
C ASP A 294 -2.72 -3.95 -7.76
N PRO A 295 -3.55 -4.85 -7.19
CA PRO A 295 -3.07 -6.06 -6.54
C PRO A 295 -2.32 -7.02 -7.48
N GLU A 296 -2.54 -6.92 -8.80
CA GLU A 296 -1.95 -7.80 -9.82
C GLU A 296 -0.67 -7.25 -10.43
N LEU A 297 -0.30 -6.00 -10.12
CA LEU A 297 0.92 -5.33 -10.61
C LEU A 297 2.20 -6.18 -10.47
N LEU A 298 2.32 -6.91 -9.36
CA LEU A 298 3.44 -7.81 -9.09
C LEU A 298 2.97 -9.26 -9.20
N CYS A 299 3.18 -9.86 -10.37
CA CYS A 299 2.95 -11.29 -10.56
C CYS A 299 4.08 -12.12 -9.91
N GLU A 300 3.89 -13.44 -9.82
CA GLU A 300 4.90 -14.34 -9.20
C GLU A 300 6.28 -14.22 -9.84
N GLN A 301 6.34 -13.93 -11.15
CA GLN A 301 7.60 -13.78 -11.90
C GLN A 301 8.39 -12.54 -11.46
N HIS A 302 7.73 -11.53 -10.88
CA HIS A 302 8.37 -10.30 -10.39
C HIS A 302 8.96 -10.44 -8.99
N LEU A 303 8.48 -11.40 -8.18
CA LEU A 303 8.83 -11.46 -6.76
C LEU A 303 10.28 -11.88 -6.53
N GLU A 304 10.79 -12.88 -7.26
CA GLU A 304 12.16 -13.35 -7.08
C GLU A 304 13.21 -12.30 -7.47
N PRO A 305 13.13 -11.66 -8.67
CA PRO A 305 14.04 -10.58 -9.04
C PRO A 305 13.98 -9.39 -8.07
N LEU A 306 12.78 -9.02 -7.61
CA LEU A 306 12.58 -7.93 -6.66
C LEU A 306 13.26 -8.22 -5.32
N ILE A 307 13.07 -9.42 -4.76
CA ILE A 307 13.68 -9.82 -3.48
C ILE A 307 15.20 -9.85 -3.60
N ASP A 308 15.74 -10.37 -4.71
CA ASP A 308 17.19 -10.37 -4.96
C ASP A 308 17.76 -8.95 -5.09
N GLY A 309 17.08 -8.07 -5.84
CA GLY A 309 17.44 -6.65 -5.97
C GLY A 309 17.45 -5.91 -4.64
N LEU A 310 16.41 -6.12 -3.82
CA LEU A 310 16.32 -5.55 -2.46
C LEU A 310 17.41 -6.09 -1.54
N GLY A 311 17.73 -7.38 -1.62
CA GLY A 311 18.82 -8.01 -0.87
C GLY A 311 20.19 -7.42 -1.22
N LYS A 312 20.46 -7.24 -2.52
CA LYS A 312 21.68 -6.60 -3.03
C LYS A 312 21.79 -5.14 -2.58
N ALA A 313 20.69 -4.38 -2.66
CA ALA A 313 20.65 -2.99 -2.19
C ALA A 313 20.95 -2.93 -0.69
N ALA A 314 20.29 -3.76 0.13
CA ALA A 314 20.49 -3.79 1.57
C ALA A 314 21.94 -4.15 1.94
N ALA A 315 22.54 -5.16 1.30
CA ALA A 315 23.92 -5.56 1.55
C ALA A 315 24.95 -4.48 1.16
N THR A 316 24.63 -3.63 0.17
CA THR A 316 25.49 -2.52 -0.25
C THR A 316 25.38 -1.32 0.68
N LEU A 317 24.23 -1.17 1.36
CA LEU A 317 23.89 -0.02 2.20
C LEU A 317 24.14 -0.24 3.70
N SER A 318 24.39 -1.49 4.12
CA SER A 318 24.75 -1.89 5.50
C SER A 318 26.24 -1.76 5.78
#